data_AF-A0A2X1KKU9-F1
#
_entry.id   AF-A0A2X1KKU9-F1
#
_cell.length_a   1.000
_cell.length_b   1.000
_cell.length_c   1.000
_cell.angle_alpha   90.00
_cell.angle_beta   90.00
_cell.angle_gamma   90.00
#
_symmetry.space_group_name_H-M   'P 1'
#
loop_
_entity.id
_entity.type
_entity.pdbx_description
1 polymer ?
#
loop_
_entity_poly.entity_id
_entity_poly.type
_entity_poly.pdbx_seq_one_letter_code
_entity_poly.pdbx_strand_id
1 'polypeptide(L)'
;MSAFKLVKAQTVIGSGGSLTLRDLQGDEVEADKTLHIAQNGTVVAEGDYGFRLTTAPGNGLYVNYGLKALNIHGGQKLTLAEHGGAYGATADMSAKIGGEGDLAINTVRQVSLSNGQNDYQGATYVQMGTLRTDADGCTWQHPGTEHQQRGHRRS
;
A
#
# COMPACT_ATOMS: atom_id res chain seq x y z
N MET A 1 9.14 8.51 -16.29
CA MET A 1 9.16 9.90 -15.77
C MET A 1 9.86 9.91 -14.43
N SER A 2 10.60 10.97 -14.09
CA SER A 2 11.39 11.06 -12.85
C SER A 2 10.64 11.87 -11.78
N ALA A 3 10.80 11.49 -10.51
CA ALA A 3 10.22 12.22 -9.38
C ALA A 3 10.90 13.59 -9.17
N PHE A 4 10.13 14.62 -8.78
CA PHE A 4 10.63 15.96 -8.46
C PHE A 4 10.59 16.21 -6.96
N LYS A 5 11.69 16.70 -6.38
CA LYS A 5 11.81 16.96 -4.94
C LYS A 5 11.20 18.32 -4.60
N LEU A 6 10.21 18.30 -3.71
CA LEU A 6 9.57 19.51 -3.19
C LEU A 6 10.27 20.00 -1.92
N VAL A 7 10.59 19.07 -1.02
CA VAL A 7 11.19 19.38 0.28
C VAL A 7 12.39 18.48 0.51
N LYS A 8 13.50 19.04 1.00
CA LYS A 8 14.64 18.30 1.54
C LYS A 8 14.52 18.23 3.06
N ALA A 9 14.64 17.03 3.63
CA ALA A 9 14.54 16.82 5.06
C ALA A 9 15.56 15.78 5.54
N GLN A 10 16.07 15.94 6.77
CA GLN A 10 16.93 14.96 7.44
C GLN A 10 16.11 13.87 8.13
N THR A 11 14.94 14.22 8.66
CA THR A 11 14.00 13.30 9.29
C THR A 11 12.67 13.40 8.58
N VAL A 12 12.09 12.24 8.22
CA VAL A 12 10.78 12.13 7.60
C VAL A 12 9.96 11.16 8.43
N ILE A 13 8.81 11.60 8.90
CA ILE A 13 7.85 10.81 9.67
C ILE A 13 6.55 10.77 8.87
N GLY A 14 5.99 9.58 8.68
CA GLY A 14 4.80 9.36 7.89
C GLY A 14 5.05 9.17 6.39
N SER A 15 3.96 8.96 5.66
CA SER A 15 3.97 8.70 4.22
C SER A 15 3.44 9.89 3.45
N GLY A 16 4.21 10.37 2.47
CA GLY A 16 3.73 11.37 1.51
C GLY A 16 2.52 10.87 0.71
N GLY A 17 2.32 9.55 0.60
CA GLY A 17 1.12 8.99 -0.02
C GLY A 17 -0.17 9.34 0.73
N SER A 18 -0.09 9.65 2.03
CA SER A 18 -1.24 10.04 2.85
C SER A 18 -1.63 11.52 2.67
N LEU A 19 -0.89 12.29 1.86
CA LEU A 19 -1.14 13.70 1.63
C LEU A 19 -1.94 13.90 0.34
N THR A 20 -2.96 14.76 0.41
CA THR A 20 -3.70 15.22 -0.76
C THR A 20 -2.93 16.35 -1.44
N LEU A 21 -2.63 16.17 -2.74
CA LEU A 21 -2.11 17.24 -3.57
C LEU A 21 -3.28 18.12 -4.04
N ARG A 22 -3.19 19.43 -3.78
CA ARG A 22 -4.18 20.41 -4.23
C ARG A 22 -3.56 21.40 -5.20
N ASP A 23 -4.38 21.91 -6.12
CA ASP A 23 -3.98 22.95 -7.06
C ASP A 23 -4.03 24.35 -6.42
N LEU A 24 -3.84 25.39 -7.25
CA LEU A 24 -3.86 26.78 -6.80
C LEU A 24 -5.26 27.29 -6.43
N GLN A 25 -6.32 26.58 -6.84
CA GLN A 25 -7.71 26.88 -6.51
C GLN A 25 -8.12 26.19 -5.20
N GLY A 26 -7.31 25.24 -4.73
CA GLY A 26 -7.57 24.43 -3.54
C GLY A 26 -8.29 23.13 -3.86
N ASP A 27 -8.52 22.81 -5.13
CA ASP A 27 -9.14 21.55 -5.55
C ASP A 27 -8.12 20.42 -5.52
N GLU A 28 -8.58 19.19 -5.27
CA GLU A 28 -7.69 18.04 -5.33
C GLU A 28 -7.22 17.82 -6.77
N VAL A 29 -5.92 17.56 -6.94
CA VAL A 29 -5.37 17.14 -8.23
C VAL A 29 -5.81 15.70 -8.46
N GLU A 30 -6.88 15.55 -9.24
CA GLU A 30 -7.48 14.26 -9.56
C GLU A 30 -6.54 13.34 -10.36
N ALA A 31 -6.86 12.06 -10.35
CA ALA A 31 -6.25 11.12 -11.29
C ALA A 31 -6.71 11.45 -12.72
N ASP A 32 -5.79 11.32 -13.69
CA ASP A 32 -6.09 11.57 -15.10
C ASP A 32 -6.28 10.27 -15.89
N LYS A 33 -5.96 9.11 -15.29
CA LYS A 33 -6.14 7.79 -15.89
C LYS A 33 -6.62 6.77 -14.88
N THR A 34 -7.61 5.98 -15.28
CA THR A 34 -8.04 4.78 -14.56
C THR A 34 -7.75 3.56 -15.44
N LEU A 35 -7.11 2.55 -14.87
CA LEU A 35 -6.73 1.32 -15.56
C LEU A 35 -7.16 0.10 -14.77
N HIS A 36 -7.67 -0.91 -15.46
CA HIS A 36 -7.96 -2.21 -14.88
C HIS A 36 -6.70 -2.87 -14.33
N ILE A 37 -6.79 -3.37 -13.11
CA ILE A 37 -5.80 -4.26 -12.51
C ILE A 37 -6.35 -5.68 -12.63
N ALA A 38 -5.76 -6.45 -13.55
CA ALA A 38 -6.12 -7.84 -13.78
C ALA A 38 -5.10 -8.80 -13.16
N GLN A 39 -5.60 -9.81 -12.45
CA GLN A 39 -4.81 -10.91 -11.90
C GLN A 39 -5.38 -12.22 -12.42
N ASN A 40 -4.51 -13.06 -12.99
CA ASN A 40 -4.90 -14.33 -13.61
C ASN A 40 -6.02 -14.18 -14.67
N GLY A 41 -6.05 -13.05 -15.39
CA GLY A 41 -7.06 -12.76 -16.41
C GLY A 41 -8.38 -12.17 -15.89
N THR A 42 -8.56 -12.04 -14.57
CA THR A 42 -9.74 -11.42 -13.95
C THR A 42 -9.42 -10.00 -13.50
N VAL A 43 -10.26 -9.02 -13.85
CA VAL A 43 -10.16 -7.66 -13.31
C VAL A 43 -10.60 -7.69 -11.85
N VAL A 44 -9.68 -7.39 -10.94
CA VAL A 44 -9.90 -7.46 -9.49
C VAL A 44 -10.00 -6.08 -8.84
N ALA A 45 -9.49 -5.04 -9.51
CA ALA A 45 -9.52 -3.67 -9.03
C ALA A 45 -9.39 -2.67 -10.19
N GLU A 46 -9.74 -1.41 -9.92
CA GLU A 46 -9.31 -0.27 -10.73
C GLU A 46 -8.10 0.40 -10.09
N GLY A 47 -7.17 0.88 -10.90
CA GLY A 47 -6.02 1.68 -10.47
C GLY A 47 -6.10 3.09 -11.05
N ASP A 48 -6.10 4.09 -10.17
CA ASP A 48 -6.10 5.50 -10.53
C ASP A 48 -4.67 6.03 -10.55
N TYR A 49 -4.24 6.50 -11.72
CA TYR A 49 -2.92 7.06 -11.97
C TYR A 49 -3.01 8.58 -12.14
N GLY A 50 -2.06 9.27 -11.53
CA GLY A 50 -1.98 10.72 -11.59
C GLY A 50 -0.78 11.25 -10.83
N PHE A 51 -0.76 12.57 -10.63
CA PHE A 51 0.23 13.20 -9.77
C PHE A 51 -0.07 12.88 -8.30
N ARG A 52 0.97 12.46 -7.59
CA ARG A 52 0.89 12.09 -6.18
C ARG A 52 2.14 12.49 -5.42
N LEU A 53 1.99 12.52 -4.10
CA LEU A 53 3.09 12.75 -3.18
C LEU A 53 3.66 11.42 -2.68
N THR A 54 4.98 11.39 -2.46
CA THR A 54 5.70 10.29 -1.80
C THR A 54 6.79 10.85 -0.91
N THR A 55 7.18 10.07 0.08
CA THR A 55 8.32 10.37 0.95
C THR A 55 9.46 9.40 0.71
N ALA A 56 10.68 9.87 0.91
CA ALA A 56 11.86 9.02 0.97
C ALA A 56 12.55 9.22 2.34
N PRO A 57 12.76 8.15 3.12
CA PRO A 57 13.41 8.24 4.44
C PRO A 57 14.76 8.96 4.37
N GLY A 58 15.00 9.87 5.31
CA GLY A 58 16.26 10.64 5.38
C GLY A 58 16.48 11.61 4.21
N ASN A 59 15.45 11.90 3.41
CA ASN A 59 15.64 12.65 2.17
C ASN A 59 14.58 13.75 1.96
N GLY A 60 13.29 13.42 2.05
CA GLY A 60 12.21 14.42 2.02
C GLY A 60 10.97 14.03 1.23
N LEU A 61 10.25 15.05 0.74
CA LEU A 61 8.96 14.96 0.06
C LEU A 61 9.13 15.17 -1.45
N TYR A 62 8.45 14.34 -2.22
CA TYR A 62 8.51 14.33 -3.67
C TYR A 62 7.11 14.37 -4.28
N VAL A 63 7.01 15.00 -5.44
CA VAL A 63 5.90 14.80 -6.39
C VAL A 63 6.36 13.87 -7.50
N ASN A 64 5.50 12.95 -7.89
CA ASN A 64 5.74 12.05 -9.02
C ASN A 64 4.41 11.68 -9.67
N TYR A 65 4.50 11.01 -10.83
CA TYR A 65 3.35 10.46 -11.53
C TYR A 65 3.34 8.94 -11.36
N GLY A 66 2.24 8.39 -10.88
CA GLY A 66 2.12 6.96 -10.61
C GLY A 66 0.76 6.57 -10.05
N LEU A 67 0.64 5.32 -9.58
CA LEU A 67 -0.57 4.81 -8.94
C LEU A 67 -0.86 5.63 -7.68
N LYS A 68 -1.96 6.37 -7.67
CA LYS A 68 -2.43 7.22 -6.57
C LYS A 68 -3.36 6.44 -5.64
N ALA A 69 -4.30 5.70 -6.22
CA ALA A 69 -5.24 4.87 -5.50
C ALA A 69 -5.54 3.59 -6.28
N LEU A 70 -6.02 2.58 -5.56
CA LEU A 70 -6.68 1.42 -6.15
C LEU A 70 -8.00 1.15 -5.42
N ASN A 71 -8.99 0.67 -6.17
CA ASN A 71 -10.31 0.32 -5.65
C ASN A 71 -10.59 -1.15 -5.95
N ILE A 72 -10.56 -2.00 -4.92
CA ILE A 72 -10.78 -3.45 -5.06
C ILE A 72 -12.27 -3.71 -5.25
N HIS A 73 -12.63 -4.41 -6.31
CA HIS A 73 -14.02 -4.74 -6.60
C HIS A 73 -14.62 -5.69 -5.56
N GLY A 74 -15.88 -5.47 -5.21
CA GLY A 74 -16.63 -6.37 -4.32
C GLY A 74 -16.61 -7.81 -4.83
N GLY A 75 -16.40 -8.76 -3.92
CA GLY A 75 -16.27 -10.19 -4.26
C GLY A 75 -14.98 -10.59 -4.97
N GLN A 76 -14.08 -9.63 -5.27
CA GLN A 76 -12.74 -9.90 -5.79
C GLN A 76 -11.70 -9.91 -4.68
N LYS A 77 -10.52 -10.44 -5.00
CA LYS A 77 -9.36 -10.47 -4.10
C LYS A 77 -8.13 -9.97 -4.85
N LEU A 78 -7.58 -8.85 -4.42
CA LEU A 78 -6.31 -8.34 -4.92
C LEU A 78 -5.17 -8.98 -4.12
N THR A 79 -4.25 -9.66 -4.81
CA THR A 79 -3.03 -10.20 -4.20
C THR A 79 -1.86 -9.25 -4.40
N LEU A 80 -1.28 -8.75 -3.32
CA LEU A 80 -0.09 -7.91 -3.33
C LEU A 80 1.15 -8.78 -3.05
N ALA A 81 2.15 -8.64 -3.91
CA ALA A 81 3.47 -9.26 -3.80
C ALA A 81 4.55 -8.20 -4.07
N GLU A 82 5.74 -8.38 -3.50
CA GLU A 82 6.87 -7.50 -3.79
C GLU A 82 7.31 -7.66 -5.25
N HIS A 83 7.69 -6.55 -5.87
CA HIS A 83 8.31 -6.60 -7.18
C HIS A 83 9.75 -7.11 -7.05
N GLY A 84 10.07 -8.26 -7.66
CA GLY A 84 11.45 -8.72 -7.85
C GLY A 84 12.29 -8.83 -6.58
N GLY A 85 11.71 -9.30 -5.47
CA GLY A 85 12.42 -9.45 -4.18
C GLY A 85 12.69 -8.12 -3.44
N ALA A 86 12.02 -7.04 -3.83
CA ALA A 86 12.05 -5.75 -3.15
C ALA A 86 11.80 -5.87 -1.64
N TYR A 87 12.37 -4.95 -0.86
CA TYR A 87 12.25 -4.93 0.60
C TYR A 87 12.37 -3.51 1.16
N GLY A 88 11.92 -3.31 2.40
CA GLY A 88 11.95 -1.99 3.04
C GLY A 88 11.13 -0.97 2.25
N ALA A 89 11.67 0.25 2.06
CA ALA A 89 10.97 1.34 1.37
C ALA A 89 10.61 1.03 -0.10
N THR A 90 11.28 0.06 -0.74
CA THR A 90 10.95 -0.34 -2.13
C THR A 90 9.84 -1.39 -2.19
N ALA A 91 9.44 -1.97 -1.06
CA ALA A 91 8.29 -2.87 -0.91
C ALA A 91 7.16 -2.18 -0.13
N ASP A 92 6.98 -0.88 -0.36
CA ASP A 92 5.93 -0.08 0.27
C ASP A 92 4.83 0.26 -0.72
N MET A 93 3.59 -0.14 -0.40
CA MET A 93 2.40 0.32 -1.08
C MET A 93 1.90 1.61 -0.41
N SER A 94 2.35 2.72 -0.97
CA SER A 94 1.96 4.06 -0.52
C SER A 94 0.75 4.64 -1.27
N ALA A 95 0.23 3.93 -2.29
CA ALA A 95 -1.06 4.29 -2.90
C ALA A 95 -2.20 4.00 -1.92
N LYS A 96 -3.30 4.76 -2.01
CA LYS A 96 -4.50 4.46 -1.23
C LYS A 96 -5.11 3.15 -1.72
N ILE A 97 -5.50 2.27 -0.80
CA ILE A 97 -6.25 1.05 -1.08
C ILE A 97 -7.66 1.23 -0.52
N GLY A 98 -8.65 1.21 -1.41
CA GLY A 98 -10.07 1.24 -1.08
C GLY A 98 -10.87 0.11 -1.71
N GLY A 99 -12.19 0.19 -1.59
CA GLY A 99 -13.14 -0.74 -2.20
C GLY A 99 -13.64 -1.83 -1.27
N GLU A 100 -14.52 -2.68 -1.79
CA GLU A 100 -15.23 -3.70 -1.01
C GLU A 100 -14.54 -5.07 -1.04
N GLY A 101 -13.59 -5.28 -1.97
CA GLY A 101 -12.92 -6.56 -2.14
C GLY A 101 -11.83 -6.84 -1.09
N ASP A 102 -11.38 -8.10 -1.10
CA ASP A 102 -10.37 -8.62 -0.19
C ASP A 102 -8.94 -8.24 -0.60
N LEU A 103 -8.05 -8.12 0.37
CA LEU A 103 -6.61 -7.95 0.15
C LEU A 103 -5.85 -9.20 0.59
N ALA A 104 -5.05 -9.79 -0.29
CA ALA A 104 -4.12 -10.86 0.04
C ALA A 104 -2.68 -10.38 -0.04
N ILE A 105 -1.82 -10.85 0.87
CA ILE A 105 -0.38 -10.58 0.89
C ILE A 105 0.34 -11.90 0.63
N ASN A 106 1.16 -11.91 -0.42
CA ASN A 106 2.00 -13.04 -0.79
C ASN A 106 3.40 -12.53 -1.09
N THR A 107 4.18 -12.33 -0.03
CA THR A 107 5.55 -11.81 -0.12
C THR A 107 6.56 -12.78 0.48
N VAL A 108 7.80 -12.79 -0.04
CA VAL A 108 8.88 -13.57 0.58
C VAL A 108 9.28 -12.97 1.93
N ARG A 109 9.21 -11.63 2.07
CA ARG A 109 9.65 -10.91 3.26
C ARG A 109 8.54 -10.08 3.85
N GLN A 110 8.51 -8.80 3.51
CA GLN A 110 7.65 -7.80 4.11
C GLN A 110 7.17 -6.84 3.04
N VAL A 111 5.87 -6.54 3.07
CA VAL A 111 5.28 -5.40 2.39
C VAL A 111 4.70 -4.46 3.44
N SER A 112 4.85 -3.15 3.23
CA SER A 112 4.16 -2.14 4.04
C SER A 112 3.01 -1.50 3.29
N LEU A 113 1.94 -1.17 4.01
CA LEU A 113 0.89 -0.27 3.55
C LEU A 113 1.06 1.03 4.33
N SER A 114 1.64 2.05 3.70
CA SER A 114 2.00 3.30 4.39
C SER A 114 0.99 4.42 4.21
N ASN A 115 0.02 4.25 3.32
CA ASN A 115 -1.03 5.25 3.15
C ASN A 115 -2.04 5.17 4.30
N GLY A 116 -2.03 6.19 5.17
CA GLY A 116 -2.96 6.32 6.28
C GLY A 116 -4.41 6.54 5.87
N GLN A 117 -4.71 6.68 4.57
CA GLN A 117 -6.06 6.81 4.03
C GLN A 117 -6.61 5.50 3.46
N ASN A 118 -5.95 4.35 3.67
CA ASN A 118 -6.50 3.06 3.28
C ASN A 118 -7.86 2.82 3.96
N ASP A 119 -8.88 2.48 3.17
CA ASP A 119 -10.28 2.37 3.58
C ASP A 119 -11.02 1.21 2.90
N TYR A 120 -10.29 0.19 2.43
CA TYR A 120 -10.88 -1.03 1.92
C TYR A 120 -11.64 -1.78 3.01
N GLN A 121 -12.77 -2.40 2.64
CA GLN A 121 -13.72 -2.99 3.58
C GLN A 121 -13.64 -4.53 3.64
N GLY A 122 -12.96 -5.15 2.67
CA GLY A 122 -12.78 -6.60 2.61
C GLY A 122 -11.75 -7.12 3.63
N ALA A 123 -11.66 -8.44 3.72
CA ALA A 123 -10.75 -9.11 4.63
C ALA A 123 -9.29 -9.03 4.14
N THR A 124 -8.35 -9.03 5.10
CA THR A 124 -6.92 -9.12 4.81
C THR A 124 -6.42 -10.54 5.06
N TYR A 125 -5.73 -11.15 4.08
CA TYR A 125 -5.18 -12.50 4.16
C TYR A 125 -3.66 -12.45 3.96
N VAL A 126 -2.89 -12.75 5.00
CA VAL A 126 -1.43 -12.92 4.84
C VAL A 126 -1.13 -14.38 4.56
N GLN A 127 -0.91 -14.70 3.28
CA GLN A 127 -0.63 -16.06 2.82
C GLN A 127 0.85 -16.42 2.97
N MET A 128 1.74 -15.45 2.73
CA MET A 128 3.18 -15.58 2.90
C MET A 128 3.81 -14.24 3.29
N GLY A 129 4.85 -14.31 4.12
CA GLY A 129 5.63 -13.15 4.55
C GLY A 129 4.95 -12.34 5.65
N THR A 130 5.23 -11.04 5.68
CA THR A 130 4.77 -10.11 6.72
C THR A 130 4.09 -8.90 6.11
N LEU A 131 2.95 -8.52 6.68
CA LEU A 131 2.31 -7.24 6.41
C LEU A 131 2.63 -6.27 7.54
N ARG A 132 3.09 -5.07 7.20
CA ARG A 132 3.15 -3.93 8.14
C ARG A 132 2.17 -2.86 7.69
N THR A 133 1.32 -2.42 8.60
CA THR A 133 0.47 -1.26 8.37
C THR A 133 1.06 -0.11 9.16
N ASP A 134 1.58 0.90 8.46
CA ASP A 134 2.04 2.14 9.10
C ASP A 134 0.86 3.12 9.28
N ALA A 135 -0.34 2.70 8.89
CA ALA A 135 -1.62 3.29 9.25
C ALA A 135 -2.06 2.76 10.62
N ASP A 136 -2.14 3.65 11.60
CA ASP A 136 -2.79 3.38 12.88
C ASP A 136 -4.26 2.98 12.64
N GLY A 137 -4.58 1.68 12.61
CA GLY A 137 -5.99 1.26 12.50
C GLY A 137 -6.33 -0.08 11.87
N CYS A 138 -5.38 -0.91 11.42
CA CYS A 138 -5.75 -2.22 10.89
C CYS A 138 -6.10 -3.20 12.02
N THR A 139 -7.39 -3.37 12.31
CA THR A 139 -7.90 -4.37 13.25
C THR A 139 -7.68 -5.78 12.67
N TRP A 140 -6.61 -6.43 13.13
CA TRP A 140 -6.38 -7.85 12.91
C TRP A 140 -7.46 -8.68 13.62
N GLN A 141 -8.27 -9.43 12.87
CA GLN A 141 -9.03 -10.58 13.39
C GLN A 141 -8.54 -11.85 12.69
N HIS A 142 -8.05 -12.81 13.48
CA HIS A 142 -7.63 -14.13 13.00
C HIS A 142 -8.85 -15.02 12.72
N PRO A 143 -8.99 -15.63 11.52
CA PRO A 143 -9.64 -16.93 11.38
C PRO A 143 -8.57 -18.01 11.57
N GLY A 144 -8.75 -18.86 12.58
CA GLY A 144 -7.72 -19.77 13.08
C GLY A 144 -7.19 -20.80 12.09
N THR A 145 -5.92 -21.16 12.29
CA THR A 145 -5.45 -22.55 12.37
C THR A 145 -4.14 -22.57 13.16
N GLU A 146 -4.04 -23.49 14.12
CA GLU A 146 -2.89 -23.71 14.98
C GLU A 146 -1.62 -24.06 14.17
N HIS A 147 -0.48 -23.48 14.56
CA HIS A 147 0.74 -24.26 14.75
C HIS A 147 1.45 -23.78 16.02
N GLN A 148 1.22 -24.54 17.09
CA GLN A 148 1.97 -24.47 18.32
C GLN A 148 3.41 -24.92 18.05
N GLN A 149 4.39 -24.02 18.09
CA GLN A 149 5.76 -24.41 18.43
C GLN A 149 5.98 -24.15 19.92
N ARG A 150 5.55 -25.13 20.73
CA ARG A 150 6.12 -25.35 22.05
C ARG A 150 7.37 -26.22 21.87
N GLY A 151 8.47 -25.76 22.43
CA GLY A 151 9.55 -26.63 22.91
C GLY A 151 10.93 -26.19 22.45
N HIS A 152 11.62 -25.42 23.29
CA HIS A 152 12.82 -25.93 23.96
C HIS A 152 13.00 -25.18 25.29
N ARG A 153 12.79 -25.90 26.39
CA ARG A 153 13.34 -25.58 27.71
C ARG A 153 14.39 -26.63 28.02
N ARG A 154 15.41 -26.17 28.75
CA ARG A 154 16.52 -26.89 29.42
C ARG A 154 17.71 -27.11 28.48
N SER A 155 18.95 -26.86 28.91
CA SER A 155 19.51 -26.68 30.25
C SER A 155 19.98 -25.27 30.56
#